data_AF-B7MV37-F1
#
_entry.id   AF-B7MV37-F1
#
_cell.length_a   1.000
_cell.length_b   1.000
_cell.length_c   1.000
_cell.angle_alpha   90.00
_cell.angle_beta   90.00
_cell.angle_gamma   90.00
#
_symmetry.space_group_name_H-M   'P 1'
#
loop_
_entity.id
_entity.type
_entity.pdbx_description
1 polymer ?
#
loop_
_entity_poly.entity_id
_entity_poly.type
_entity_poly.pdbx_seq_one_letter_code
_entity_poly.pdbx_strand_id
1 'polypeptide(L)'
;MGNGWHEWPLVIFTVLGQCVVGALIVSGIGWFAAKNDADRQHIIRGMFFLWLLMGIGFIASVMHLGSPLRAFNSLNRIGASGLSNEIAAGSIFFAVGGLWWLVAVIGKMPQALGKLWLLVSMALGIIFVWMMTCVYQIDTVPTWHNGYTTLAFFLTVLLSGPILAATILRAARVTFNTTPFAIISILALIACAGLIVLQGLSLAFIHSSVQQASALVPDYASLQVWRVVLLCAGLGCWLCPLIRRREPHVAGLVLGLILILGGEMIGRVLFYGLHMTVGMAIAG
;
A
#
# COMPACT_ATOMS: atom_id res chain seq x y z
N MET A 1 -3.97 -23.22 14.45
CA MET A 1 -3.40 -22.83 13.14
C MET A 1 -4.54 -22.81 12.13
N GLY A 2 -5.44 -21.84 12.29
CA GLY A 2 -6.36 -21.44 11.24
C GLY A 2 -5.54 -21.21 9.99
N ASN A 3 -5.86 -21.98 8.96
CA ASN A 3 -5.20 -21.94 7.66
C ASN A 3 -5.20 -20.47 7.22
N GLY A 4 -4.04 -19.81 7.11
CA GLY A 4 -3.90 -18.34 6.91
C GLY A 4 -4.62 -17.73 5.70
N TRP A 5 -5.35 -18.55 4.94
CA TRP A 5 -6.39 -18.27 3.95
C TRP A 5 -7.39 -17.20 4.39
N HIS A 6 -7.70 -17.10 5.69
CA HIS A 6 -8.65 -16.07 6.15
C HIS A 6 -8.10 -14.65 5.98
N GLU A 7 -6.81 -14.42 6.22
CA GLU A 7 -6.20 -13.09 6.22
C GLU A 7 -5.80 -12.58 4.81
N TRP A 8 -5.75 -13.46 3.82
CA TRP A 8 -5.33 -13.12 2.45
C TRP A 8 -6.10 -11.97 1.79
N PRO A 9 -7.43 -11.85 1.95
CA PRO A 9 -8.14 -10.72 1.35
C PRO A 9 -7.74 -9.37 1.99
N LEU A 10 -7.43 -9.35 3.29
CA LEU A 10 -6.93 -8.15 3.98
C LEU A 10 -5.49 -7.82 3.57
N VAL A 11 -4.65 -8.84 3.37
CA VAL A 11 -3.31 -8.70 2.77
C VAL A 11 -3.41 -8.02 1.40
N ILE A 12 -4.30 -8.52 0.53
CA ILE A 12 -4.49 -7.96 -0.81
C ILE A 12 -5.01 -6.53 -0.74
N PHE A 13 -6.04 -6.28 0.07
CA PHE A 13 -6.64 -4.96 0.23
C PHE A 13 -5.62 -3.91 0.70
N THR A 14 -4.87 -4.21 1.75
CA THR A 14 -3.92 -3.27 2.34
C THR A 14 -2.76 -2.96 1.41
N VAL A 15 -2.12 -3.98 0.79
CA VAL A 15 -1.01 -3.78 -0.14
C VAL A 15 -1.45 -3.03 -1.39
N LEU A 16 -2.57 -3.43 -2.01
CA LEU A 16 -3.07 -2.74 -3.21
C LEU A 16 -3.51 -1.31 -2.91
N GLY A 17 -4.21 -1.07 -1.79
CA GLY A 17 -4.60 0.26 -1.37
C GLY A 17 -3.39 1.20 -1.18
N GLN A 18 -2.37 0.73 -0.47
CA GLN A 18 -1.11 1.47 -0.26
C GLN A 18 -0.38 1.75 -1.58
N CYS A 19 -0.32 0.76 -2.47
CA CYS A 19 0.29 0.88 -3.79
C CYS A 19 -0.44 1.93 -4.65
N VAL A 20 -1.77 1.88 -4.68
CA VAL A 20 -2.61 2.86 -5.40
C VAL A 20 -2.41 4.26 -4.88
N VAL A 21 -2.38 4.46 -3.55
CA VAL A 21 -2.17 5.78 -2.95
C VAL A 21 -0.82 6.37 -3.36
N GLY A 22 0.26 5.59 -3.24
CA GLY A 22 1.58 6.07 -3.62
C GLY A 22 1.69 6.35 -5.12
N ALA A 23 1.06 5.50 -5.95
CA ALA A 23 1.05 5.68 -7.39
C ALA A 23 0.20 6.88 -7.85
N LEU A 24 -0.91 7.16 -7.17
CA LEU A 24 -1.72 8.36 -7.42
C LEU A 24 -0.90 9.62 -7.11
N ILE A 25 -0.16 9.64 -6.00
CA ILE A 25 0.68 10.77 -5.62
C ILE A 25 1.74 11.04 -6.70
N VAL A 26 2.51 10.02 -7.09
CA VAL A 26 3.58 10.18 -8.09
C VAL A 26 3.02 10.52 -9.47
N SER A 27 1.94 9.86 -9.90
CA SER A 27 1.28 10.16 -11.17
C SER A 27 0.66 11.56 -11.17
N GLY A 28 0.13 12.01 -10.05
CA GLY A 28 -0.41 13.36 -9.86
C GLY A 28 0.68 14.43 -9.96
N ILE A 29 1.85 14.20 -9.33
CA ILE A 29 3.03 15.06 -9.50
C ILE A 29 3.46 15.09 -10.97
N GLY A 30 3.47 13.93 -11.64
CA GLY A 30 3.72 13.83 -13.09
C GLY A 30 2.73 14.65 -13.92
N TRP A 31 1.46 14.63 -13.56
CA TRP A 31 0.41 15.41 -14.22
C TRP A 31 0.59 16.92 -14.03
N PHE A 32 0.99 17.38 -12.84
CA PHE A 32 1.34 18.78 -12.60
C PHE A 32 2.60 19.22 -13.36
N ALA A 33 3.58 18.32 -13.51
CA ALA A 33 4.82 18.58 -14.21
C ALA A 33 4.70 18.48 -15.75
N ALA A 34 3.62 17.88 -16.26
CA ALA A 34 3.39 17.72 -17.69
C ALA A 34 3.23 19.08 -18.40
N LYS A 35 3.99 19.25 -19.48
CA LYS A 35 4.11 20.51 -20.22
C LYS A 35 3.03 20.71 -21.28
N ASN A 36 2.43 19.62 -21.76
CA ASN A 36 1.41 19.63 -22.80
C ASN A 36 0.17 18.85 -22.34
N ASP A 37 -0.97 19.10 -22.98
CA ASP A 37 -2.23 18.46 -22.61
C ASP A 37 -2.33 17.01 -23.09
N ALA A 38 -1.55 16.62 -24.10
CA ALA A 38 -1.50 15.24 -24.59
C ALA A 38 -0.92 14.29 -23.52
N ASP A 39 0.19 14.66 -22.91
CA ASP A 39 0.83 13.92 -21.81
C ASP A 39 -0.10 13.87 -20.60
N ARG A 40 -0.73 14.98 -20.23
CA ARG A 40 -1.74 15.01 -19.16
C ARG A 40 -2.85 13.99 -19.41
N GLN A 41 -3.36 13.94 -20.65
CA GLN A 41 -4.43 13.01 -21.01
C GLN A 41 -3.94 11.55 -21.01
N HIS A 42 -2.71 11.29 -21.45
CA HIS A 42 -2.09 9.96 -21.37
C HIS A 42 -1.92 9.49 -19.92
N ILE A 43 -1.49 10.37 -19.01
CA ILE A 43 -1.41 10.08 -17.57
C ILE A 43 -2.80 9.77 -17.01
N ILE A 44 -3.79 10.62 -17.27
CA ILE A 44 -5.18 10.43 -16.81
C ILE A 44 -5.73 9.08 -17.30
N ARG A 45 -5.54 8.73 -18.57
CA ARG A 45 -5.95 7.42 -19.10
C ARG A 45 -5.21 6.27 -18.40
N GLY A 46 -3.92 6.41 -18.16
CA GLY A 46 -3.12 5.43 -17.43
C GLY A 46 -3.58 5.21 -15.99
N MET A 47 -4.13 6.23 -15.32
CA MET A 47 -4.68 6.11 -13.96
C MET A 47 -5.89 5.18 -13.87
N PHE A 48 -6.47 4.71 -14.99
CA PHE A 48 -7.44 3.61 -15.01
C PHE A 48 -6.98 2.41 -14.17
N PHE A 49 -5.71 2.02 -14.30
CA PHE A 49 -5.16 0.87 -13.59
C PHE A 49 -5.11 1.10 -12.07
N LEU A 50 -4.99 2.35 -11.59
CA LEU A 50 -5.03 2.66 -10.17
C LEU A 50 -6.41 2.34 -9.58
N TRP A 51 -7.46 2.81 -10.25
CA TRP A 51 -8.84 2.60 -9.78
C TRP A 51 -9.29 1.16 -9.96
N LEU A 52 -8.80 0.47 -11.01
CA LEU A 52 -9.00 -0.97 -11.17
C LEU A 52 -8.39 -1.75 -10.00
N LEU A 53 -7.11 -1.49 -9.66
CA LEU A 53 -6.44 -2.14 -8.52
C LEU A 53 -7.12 -1.82 -7.20
N MET A 54 -7.57 -0.57 -7.01
CA MET A 54 -8.32 -0.18 -5.82
C MET A 54 -9.66 -0.92 -5.72
N GLY A 55 -10.38 -1.05 -6.84
CA GLY A 55 -11.63 -1.82 -6.92
C GLY A 55 -11.42 -3.30 -6.56
N ILE A 56 -10.35 -3.91 -7.06
CA ILE A 56 -9.96 -5.29 -6.68
C ILE A 56 -9.69 -5.38 -5.17
N GLY A 57 -8.97 -4.40 -4.61
CA GLY A 57 -8.73 -4.31 -3.17
C GLY A 57 -10.03 -4.26 -2.36
N PHE A 58 -11.00 -3.42 -2.76
CA PHE A 58 -12.30 -3.38 -2.09
C PHE A 58 -13.09 -4.66 -2.21
N ILE A 59 -13.09 -5.31 -3.38
CA ILE A 59 -13.76 -6.59 -3.54
C ILE A 59 -13.15 -7.63 -2.59
N ALA A 60 -11.81 -7.70 -2.50
CA ALA A 60 -11.14 -8.56 -1.54
C ALA A 60 -11.54 -8.25 -0.10
N SER A 61 -11.57 -6.96 0.29
CA SER A 61 -12.02 -6.53 1.62
C SER A 61 -13.45 -7.00 1.91
N VAL A 62 -14.40 -6.78 1.00
CA VAL A 62 -15.82 -7.17 1.17
C VAL A 62 -16.00 -8.68 1.24
N MET A 63 -15.27 -9.46 0.44
CA MET A 63 -15.34 -10.92 0.43
C MET A 63 -14.84 -11.55 1.74
N HIS A 64 -14.07 -10.82 2.54
CA HIS A 64 -13.66 -11.25 3.87
C HIS A 64 -14.74 -11.04 4.94
N LEU A 65 -15.70 -10.14 4.71
CA LEU A 65 -16.80 -9.97 5.65
C LEU A 65 -17.75 -11.18 5.55
N GLY A 66 -17.99 -11.85 6.68
CA GLY A 66 -18.96 -12.95 6.77
C GLY A 66 -20.40 -12.56 6.41
N SER A 67 -20.73 -11.26 6.39
CA SER A 67 -22.01 -10.75 5.89
C SER A 67 -21.85 -9.40 5.17
N PRO A 68 -21.67 -9.39 3.84
CA PRO A 68 -21.44 -8.17 3.06
C PRO A 68 -22.52 -7.10 3.24
N LEU A 69 -23.78 -7.49 3.34
CA LEU A 69 -24.90 -6.56 3.52
C LEU A 69 -24.88 -5.84 4.88
N ARG A 70 -24.24 -6.42 5.91
CA ARG A 70 -24.08 -5.76 7.21
C ARG A 70 -22.84 -4.85 7.25
N ALA A 71 -22.00 -4.85 6.22
CA ALA A 71 -20.85 -3.95 6.14
C ALA A 71 -21.29 -2.48 6.26
N PHE A 72 -22.47 -2.13 5.75
CA PHE A 72 -23.05 -0.79 5.88
C PHE A 72 -23.31 -0.38 7.34
N ASN A 73 -23.58 -1.34 8.23
CA ASN A 73 -23.77 -1.06 9.67
C ASN A 73 -22.47 -0.58 10.32
N SER A 74 -21.30 -0.89 9.75
CA SER A 74 -20.03 -0.37 10.26
C SER A 74 -19.97 1.16 10.18
N LEU A 75 -20.64 1.77 9.19
CA LEU A 75 -20.68 3.23 9.04
C LEU A 75 -21.39 3.93 10.22
N ASN A 76 -22.19 3.23 11.02
CA ASN A 76 -22.83 3.80 12.20
C ASN A 76 -21.85 4.10 13.36
N ARG A 77 -20.59 3.65 13.27
CA ARG A 77 -19.56 3.86 14.31
C ARG A 77 -18.35 4.67 13.79
N ILE A 78 -18.53 5.47 12.75
CA ILE A 78 -17.51 6.44 12.30
C ILE A 78 -17.17 7.37 13.48
N GLY A 79 -15.87 7.58 13.70
CA GLY A 79 -15.29 8.30 14.83
C GLY A 79 -15.00 7.44 16.06
N ALA A 80 -15.70 6.32 16.24
CA ALA A 80 -15.60 5.46 17.43
C ALA A 80 -14.86 4.13 17.19
N SER A 81 -14.72 3.68 15.94
CA SER A 81 -14.10 2.41 15.58
C SER A 81 -13.09 2.57 14.46
N GLY A 82 -11.88 2.04 14.65
CA GLY A 82 -10.82 2.04 13.64
C GLY A 82 -11.27 1.43 12.30
N LEU A 83 -11.90 0.25 12.35
CA LEU A 83 -12.46 -0.42 11.16
C LEU A 83 -13.49 0.45 10.42
N SER A 84 -14.37 1.13 11.17
CA SER A 84 -15.40 1.98 10.57
C SER A 84 -14.79 3.22 9.90
N ASN A 85 -13.75 3.79 10.52
CA ASN A 85 -13.00 4.91 9.97
C ASN A 85 -12.22 4.52 8.71
N GLU A 86 -11.64 3.32 8.67
CA GLU A 86 -10.95 2.79 7.50
C GLU A 86 -11.89 2.61 6.32
N ILE A 87 -13.05 1.96 6.54
CA ILE A 87 -14.06 1.75 5.49
C ILE A 87 -14.55 3.10 4.95
N ALA A 88 -14.84 4.06 5.84
CA ALA A 88 -15.28 5.39 5.43
C ALA A 88 -14.20 6.15 4.66
N ALA A 89 -12.96 6.20 5.17
CA ALA A 89 -11.85 6.89 4.53
C ALA A 89 -11.50 6.29 3.16
N GLY A 90 -11.47 4.95 3.07
CA GLY A 90 -11.25 4.25 1.81
C GLY A 90 -12.36 4.54 0.80
N SER A 91 -13.62 4.46 1.22
CA SER A 91 -14.77 4.74 0.33
C SER A 91 -14.75 6.18 -0.18
N ILE A 92 -14.44 7.15 0.70
CA ILE A 92 -14.31 8.57 0.33
C ILE A 92 -13.14 8.76 -0.63
N PHE A 93 -11.96 8.18 -0.35
CA PHE A 93 -10.80 8.24 -1.23
C PHE A 93 -11.13 7.70 -2.64
N PHE A 94 -11.77 6.54 -2.71
CA PHE A 94 -12.13 5.91 -3.98
C PHE A 94 -13.19 6.69 -4.75
N ALA A 95 -14.23 7.18 -4.06
CA ALA A 95 -15.27 7.96 -4.70
C ALA A 95 -14.72 9.30 -5.20
N VAL A 96 -14.02 10.06 -4.36
CA VAL A 96 -13.50 11.39 -4.70
C VAL A 96 -12.45 11.29 -5.81
N GLY A 97 -11.48 10.37 -5.69
CA GLY A 97 -10.44 10.21 -6.70
C GLY A 97 -10.92 9.53 -7.99
N GLY A 98 -11.78 8.52 -7.87
CA GLY A 98 -12.36 7.82 -9.02
C GLY A 98 -13.29 8.71 -9.84
N LEU A 99 -14.13 9.54 -9.19
CA LEU A 99 -14.96 10.52 -9.88
C LEU A 99 -14.13 11.62 -10.53
N TRP A 100 -13.08 12.09 -9.85
CA TRP A 100 -12.12 13.01 -10.46
C TRP A 100 -11.56 12.44 -11.77
N TRP A 101 -11.09 11.20 -11.72
CA TRP A 101 -10.54 10.50 -12.89
C TRP A 101 -11.58 10.33 -14.00
N LEU A 102 -12.80 9.93 -13.67
CA LEU A 102 -13.88 9.73 -14.64
C LEU A 102 -14.18 11.03 -15.41
N VAL A 103 -14.37 12.14 -14.68
CA VAL A 103 -14.66 13.45 -15.29
C VAL A 103 -13.47 13.95 -16.11
N ALA A 104 -12.23 13.70 -15.65
CA ALA A 104 -11.02 14.04 -16.36
C ALA A 104 -10.85 13.23 -17.67
N VAL A 105 -11.12 11.93 -17.67
CA VAL A 105 -11.06 11.07 -18.86
C VAL A 105 -12.04 11.52 -19.94
N ILE A 106 -13.26 11.93 -19.54
CA ILE A 106 -14.31 12.42 -20.45
C ILE A 106 -13.96 13.81 -21.03
N GLY A 107 -12.93 14.49 -20.51
CA GLY A 107 -12.49 15.80 -20.98
C GLY A 107 -13.39 16.95 -20.52
N LYS A 108 -14.26 16.72 -19.52
CA LYS A 108 -15.18 17.73 -18.97
C LYS A 108 -14.64 18.44 -17.73
N MET A 109 -13.40 18.16 -17.32
CA MET A 109 -12.82 18.70 -16.10
C MET A 109 -12.36 20.16 -16.28
N PRO A 110 -12.90 21.13 -15.53
CA PRO A 110 -12.36 22.49 -15.52
C PRO A 110 -10.94 22.50 -14.95
N GLN A 111 -10.02 23.25 -15.57
CA GLN A 111 -8.58 23.17 -15.22
C GLN A 111 -8.29 23.50 -13.74
N ALA A 112 -8.87 24.58 -13.19
CA ALA A 112 -8.63 24.98 -11.80
C ALA A 112 -9.22 23.98 -10.80
N LEU A 113 -10.45 23.53 -11.05
CA LEU A 113 -11.14 22.54 -10.22
C LEU A 113 -10.41 21.19 -10.25
N GLY A 114 -9.97 20.75 -11.43
CA GLY A 114 -9.24 19.50 -11.61
C GLY A 114 -7.93 19.47 -10.83
N LYS A 115 -7.19 20.58 -10.77
CA LYS A 115 -5.97 20.70 -9.97
C LYS A 115 -6.24 20.52 -8.47
N LEU A 116 -7.19 21.29 -7.94
CA LEU A 116 -7.52 21.26 -6.50
C LEU A 116 -8.08 19.88 -6.10
N TRP A 117 -8.97 19.32 -6.91
CA TRP A 117 -9.60 18.03 -6.63
C TRP A 117 -8.57 16.88 -6.69
N LEU A 118 -7.59 16.92 -7.60
CA LEU A 118 -6.49 15.95 -7.59
C LEU A 118 -5.68 16.03 -6.29
N LEU A 119 -5.34 17.25 -5.82
CA LEU A 119 -4.62 17.44 -4.56
C LEU A 119 -5.41 16.90 -3.36
N VAL A 120 -6.72 17.19 -3.32
CA VAL A 120 -7.63 16.63 -2.29
C VAL A 120 -7.64 15.10 -2.35
N SER A 121 -7.67 14.51 -3.54
CA SER A 121 -7.65 13.04 -3.72
C SER A 121 -6.34 12.43 -3.21
N MET A 122 -5.20 13.08 -3.46
CA MET A 122 -3.90 12.66 -2.92
C MET A 122 -3.86 12.73 -1.39
N ALA A 123 -4.39 13.81 -0.80
CA ALA A 123 -4.47 13.97 0.65
C ALA A 123 -5.39 12.92 1.29
N LEU A 124 -6.54 12.63 0.67
CA LEU A 124 -7.45 11.58 1.11
C LEU A 124 -6.81 10.19 1.06
N GLY A 125 -5.93 9.93 0.08
CA GLY A 125 -5.15 8.69 0.03
C GLY A 125 -4.22 8.52 1.24
N ILE A 126 -3.56 9.59 1.67
CA ILE A 126 -2.72 9.58 2.88
C ILE A 126 -3.56 9.33 4.13
N ILE A 127 -4.70 10.02 4.25
CA ILE A 127 -5.66 9.82 5.36
C ILE A 127 -6.17 8.38 5.37
N PHE A 128 -6.46 7.81 4.20
CA PHE A 128 -6.89 6.43 4.09
C PHE A 128 -5.84 5.45 4.62
N VAL A 129 -4.57 5.58 4.22
CA VAL A 129 -3.48 4.73 4.74
C VAL A 129 -3.32 4.92 6.25
N TRP A 130 -3.45 6.15 6.77
CA TRP A 130 -3.47 6.40 8.20
C TRP A 130 -4.63 5.68 8.91
N MET A 131 -5.84 5.72 8.35
CA MET A 131 -6.97 5.01 8.95
C MET A 131 -6.80 3.48 8.90
N MET A 132 -6.12 2.94 7.87
CA MET A 132 -5.72 1.53 7.88
C MET A 132 -4.83 1.21 9.08
N THR A 133 -3.87 2.07 9.44
CA THR A 133 -2.97 1.79 10.57
C THR A 133 -3.71 1.87 11.91
N CYS A 134 -4.65 2.81 12.05
CA CYS A 134 -5.47 2.95 13.25
C CYS A 134 -6.30 1.71 13.57
N VAL A 135 -6.65 0.88 12.58
CA VAL A 135 -7.36 -0.38 12.80
C VAL A 135 -6.55 -1.34 13.67
N TYR A 136 -5.22 -1.28 13.56
CA TYR A 136 -4.29 -2.21 14.23
C TYR A 136 -3.68 -1.64 15.51
N GLN A 137 -3.99 -0.39 15.86
CA GLN A 137 -3.56 0.22 17.13
C GLN A 137 -4.49 -0.20 18.26
N ILE A 138 -4.50 -1.50 18.57
CA ILE A 138 -5.38 -2.13 19.57
C ILE A 138 -4.58 -2.48 20.82
N ASP A 139 -4.89 -1.88 21.96
CA ASP A 139 -4.14 -2.04 23.22
C ASP A 139 -3.96 -3.50 23.66
N THR A 140 -4.91 -4.37 23.32
CA THR A 140 -4.89 -5.78 23.68
C THR A 140 -4.03 -6.64 22.75
N VAL A 141 -3.52 -6.11 21.64
CA VAL A 141 -2.68 -6.81 20.66
C VAL A 141 -1.30 -6.14 20.58
N PRO A 142 -0.38 -6.42 21.53
CA PRO A 142 0.87 -5.68 21.70
C PRO A 142 1.84 -5.80 20.51
N THR A 143 1.75 -6.88 19.73
CA THR A 143 2.57 -7.08 18.53
C THR A 143 2.21 -6.10 17.41
N TRP A 144 0.97 -5.57 17.41
CA TRP A 144 0.49 -4.59 16.44
C TRP A 144 0.44 -3.17 17.01
N HIS A 145 0.17 -3.01 18.31
CA HIS A 145 0.04 -1.72 18.99
C HIS A 145 1.41 -1.07 19.24
N ASN A 146 2.01 -0.52 18.19
CA ASN A 146 3.28 0.19 18.24
C ASN A 146 3.49 1.04 16.98
N GLY A 147 4.54 1.86 17.00
CA GLY A 147 4.91 2.71 15.85
C GLY A 147 5.43 1.93 14.63
N TYR A 148 5.85 0.68 14.78
CA TYR A 148 6.37 -0.12 13.66
C TYR A 148 5.27 -0.43 12.64
N THR A 149 4.05 -0.69 13.10
CA THR A 149 2.89 -0.90 12.23
C THR A 149 2.66 0.28 11.31
N THR A 150 2.57 1.49 11.87
CA THR A 150 2.35 2.72 11.09
C THR A 150 3.50 2.95 10.10
N LEU A 151 4.74 2.84 10.56
CA LEU A 151 5.90 3.02 9.69
C LEU A 151 5.92 1.99 8.55
N ALA A 152 5.64 0.72 8.84
CA ALA A 152 5.59 -0.34 7.83
C ALA A 152 4.56 -0.06 6.72
N PHE A 153 3.37 0.44 7.07
CA PHE A 153 2.30 0.71 6.12
C PHE A 153 2.68 1.85 5.17
N PHE A 154 3.26 2.93 5.68
CA PHE A 154 3.75 4.04 4.85
C PHE A 154 4.98 3.65 4.03
N LEU A 155 5.86 2.77 4.52
CA LEU A 155 6.95 2.24 3.73
C LEU A 155 6.44 1.45 2.52
N THR A 156 5.35 0.68 2.64
CA THR A 156 4.72 0.02 1.48
C THR A 156 4.30 1.03 0.41
N VAL A 157 3.73 2.18 0.82
CA VAL A 157 3.34 3.27 -0.10
C VAL A 157 4.54 3.77 -0.88
N LEU A 158 5.68 3.99 -0.20
CA LEU A 158 6.91 4.51 -0.78
C LEU A 158 7.69 3.48 -1.61
N LEU A 159 7.50 2.19 -1.34
CA LEU A 159 8.16 1.10 -2.08
C LEU A 159 7.39 0.72 -3.34
N SER A 160 6.08 0.52 -3.23
CA SER A 160 5.25 -0.03 -4.31
C SER A 160 4.61 1.05 -5.20
N GLY A 161 4.22 2.19 -4.64
CA GLY A 161 3.52 3.25 -5.37
C GLY A 161 4.37 3.89 -6.48
N PRO A 162 5.61 4.34 -6.19
CA PRO A 162 6.49 4.92 -7.20
C PRO A 162 6.75 4.04 -8.42
N ILE A 163 6.98 2.74 -8.23
CA ILE A 163 7.25 1.83 -9.35
C ILE A 163 5.98 1.57 -10.18
N LEU A 164 4.79 1.51 -9.55
CA LEU A 164 3.52 1.43 -10.27
C LEU A 164 3.29 2.69 -11.13
N ALA A 165 3.50 3.88 -10.56
CA ALA A 165 3.42 5.13 -11.32
C ALA A 165 4.44 5.17 -12.46
N ALA A 166 5.70 4.79 -12.21
CA ALA A 166 6.74 4.73 -13.23
C ALA A 166 6.33 3.78 -14.37
N THR A 167 5.72 2.63 -14.05
CA THR A 167 5.20 1.66 -15.01
C THR A 167 4.11 2.28 -15.89
N ILE A 168 3.12 2.93 -15.27
CA ILE A 168 1.99 3.57 -15.97
C ILE A 168 2.50 4.70 -16.88
N LEU A 169 3.32 5.59 -16.35
CA LEU A 169 3.87 6.73 -17.11
C LEU A 169 4.69 6.26 -18.30
N ARG A 170 5.52 5.21 -18.11
CA ARG A 170 6.33 4.64 -19.17
C ARG A 170 5.48 3.92 -20.22
N ALA A 171 4.47 3.16 -19.80
CA ALA A 171 3.53 2.49 -20.71
C ALA A 171 2.71 3.50 -21.53
N ALA A 172 2.37 4.64 -20.92
CA ALA A 172 1.70 5.76 -21.56
C ALA A 172 2.62 6.62 -22.45
N ARG A 173 3.91 6.25 -22.59
CA ARG A 173 4.95 6.95 -23.35
C ARG A 173 5.16 8.40 -22.91
N VAL A 174 4.88 8.70 -21.64
CA VAL A 174 5.08 10.03 -21.06
C VAL A 174 6.51 10.15 -20.55
N THR A 175 7.24 11.15 -21.03
CA THR A 175 8.61 11.43 -20.55
C THR A 175 8.54 12.11 -19.19
N PHE A 176 8.88 11.38 -18.14
CA PHE A 176 8.92 11.90 -16.77
C PHE A 176 10.16 11.37 -16.05
N ASN A 177 10.88 12.26 -15.35
CA ASN A 177 12.06 11.87 -14.58
C ASN A 177 11.63 11.12 -13.32
N THR A 178 11.73 9.80 -13.36
CA THR A 178 11.34 8.90 -12.27
C THR A 178 12.46 8.68 -11.23
N THR A 179 13.67 9.19 -11.49
CA THR A 179 14.86 9.00 -10.64
C THR A 179 14.67 9.46 -9.19
N PRO A 180 14.10 10.65 -8.89
CA PRO A 180 13.89 11.09 -7.50
C PRO A 180 13.02 10.11 -6.71
N PHE A 181 12.00 9.57 -7.36
CA PHE A 181 11.10 8.60 -6.73
C PHE A 181 11.77 7.24 -6.53
N ALA A 182 12.65 6.84 -7.42
CA ALA A 182 13.47 5.62 -7.25
C ALA A 182 14.41 5.76 -6.02
N ILE A 183 15.00 6.95 -5.82
CA ILE A 183 15.82 7.26 -4.64
C ILE A 183 14.97 7.19 -3.37
N ILE A 184 13.76 7.77 -3.38
CA ILE A 184 12.83 7.67 -2.24
C ILE A 184 12.50 6.21 -1.93
N SER A 185 12.25 5.37 -2.93
CA SER A 185 12.01 3.94 -2.72
C SER A 185 13.24 3.19 -2.19
N ILE A 186 14.47 3.57 -2.56
CA ILE A 186 15.69 3.03 -1.95
C ILE A 186 15.77 3.41 -0.47
N LEU A 187 15.53 4.68 -0.13
CA LEU A 187 15.54 5.14 1.26
C LEU A 187 14.47 4.41 2.08
N ALA A 188 13.29 4.19 1.49
CA ALA A 188 12.24 3.39 2.08
C ALA A 188 12.66 1.92 2.29
N LEU A 189 13.42 1.32 1.36
CA LEU A 189 13.95 -0.03 1.51
C LEU A 189 14.95 -0.12 2.67
N ILE A 190 15.85 0.86 2.80
CA ILE A 190 16.81 0.92 3.92
C ILE A 190 16.07 1.06 5.25
N ALA A 191 15.09 1.97 5.32
CA ALA A 191 14.23 2.12 6.49
C ALA A 191 13.44 0.85 6.80
N CYS A 192 12.97 0.12 5.77
CA CYS A 192 12.30 -1.17 5.92
C CYS A 192 13.23 -2.23 6.50
N ALA A 193 14.47 -2.32 6.03
CA ALA A 193 15.46 -3.24 6.60
C ALA A 193 15.75 -2.93 8.07
N GLY A 194 15.92 -1.64 8.42
CA GLY A 194 16.07 -1.21 9.81
C GLY A 194 14.85 -1.55 10.68
N LEU A 195 13.65 -1.32 10.16
CA LEU A 195 12.39 -1.68 10.82
C LEU A 195 12.31 -3.19 11.10
N ILE A 196 12.65 -4.03 10.12
CA ILE A 196 12.63 -5.49 10.25
C ILE A 196 13.52 -5.95 11.41
N VAL A 197 14.73 -5.38 11.53
CA VAL A 197 15.66 -5.69 12.62
C VAL A 197 15.11 -5.24 13.96
N LEU A 198 14.67 -3.98 14.07
CA LEU A 198 14.14 -3.42 15.32
C LEU A 198 12.90 -4.18 15.80
N GLN A 199 11.96 -4.46 14.89
CA GLN A 199 10.76 -5.23 15.21
C GLN A 199 11.14 -6.66 15.62
N GLY A 200 12.05 -7.31 14.88
CA GLY A 200 12.53 -8.65 15.18
C GLY A 200 13.12 -8.77 16.59
N LEU A 201 13.93 -7.79 17.01
CA LEU A 201 14.46 -7.71 18.37
C LEU A 201 13.37 -7.44 19.40
N SER A 202 12.39 -6.59 19.09
CA SER A 202 11.29 -6.28 20.02
C SER A 202 10.37 -7.48 20.31
N LEU A 203 10.20 -8.39 19.34
CA LEU A 203 9.34 -9.57 19.50
C LEU A 203 9.80 -10.49 20.62
N ALA A 204 11.11 -10.49 20.93
CA ALA A 204 11.66 -11.25 22.04
C ALA A 204 11.27 -10.69 23.42
N PHE A 205 10.72 -9.48 23.51
CA PHE A 205 10.30 -8.86 24.76
C PHE A 205 8.78 -8.83 24.93
N ILE A 206 8.02 -9.32 23.94
CA ILE A 206 6.56 -9.39 23.99
C ILE A 206 6.15 -10.82 24.31
N HIS A 207 5.46 -11.00 25.43
CA HIS A 207 5.04 -12.30 25.93
C HIS A 207 3.59 -12.25 26.42
N SER A 208 2.86 -13.35 26.23
CA SER A 208 1.64 -13.64 26.99
C SER A 208 1.95 -14.64 28.10
N SER A 209 0.94 -14.99 28.92
CA SER A 209 1.06 -16.05 29.92
C SER A 209 1.25 -17.45 29.29
N VAL A 210 1.06 -17.57 27.96
CA VAL A 210 1.10 -18.84 27.24
C VAL A 210 2.36 -18.96 26.38
N GLN A 211 2.73 -17.91 25.64
CA GLN A 211 3.83 -17.96 24.68
C GLN A 211 4.45 -16.59 24.42
N GLN A 212 5.67 -16.60 23.89
CA GLN A 212 6.40 -15.42 23.43
C GLN A 212 6.06 -15.10 21.97
N ALA A 213 6.04 -13.82 21.61
CA ALA A 213 5.70 -13.38 20.26
C ALA A 213 6.68 -13.89 19.19
N SER A 214 7.95 -14.08 19.54
CA SER A 214 8.97 -14.65 18.64
C SER A 214 8.67 -16.10 18.21
N ALA A 215 7.87 -16.84 18.99
CA ALA A 215 7.49 -18.21 18.68
C ALA A 215 6.25 -18.31 17.76
N LEU A 216 5.53 -17.20 17.51
CA LEU A 216 4.30 -17.17 16.71
C LEU A 216 4.55 -17.57 15.25
N VAL A 217 5.70 -17.15 14.70
CA VAL A 217 6.08 -17.42 13.31
C VAL A 217 7.50 -18.00 13.32
N PRO A 218 7.65 -19.33 13.36
CA PRO A 218 8.98 -19.97 13.43
C PRO A 218 9.92 -19.57 12.29
N ASP A 219 9.38 -19.38 11.09
CA ASP A 219 10.11 -18.99 9.88
C ASP A 219 10.21 -17.46 9.68
N TYR A 220 10.00 -16.66 10.74
CA TYR A 220 9.97 -15.20 10.62
C TYR A 220 11.23 -14.63 9.94
N ALA A 221 12.41 -15.05 10.39
CA ALA A 221 13.67 -14.55 9.86
C ALA A 221 13.88 -14.94 8.38
N SER A 222 13.59 -16.19 8.00
CA SER A 222 13.77 -16.67 6.63
C SER A 222 12.79 -15.99 5.67
N LEU A 223 11.54 -15.78 6.08
CA LEU A 223 10.54 -15.04 5.31
C LEU A 223 10.89 -13.56 5.16
N GLN A 224 11.44 -12.91 6.19
CA GLN A 224 11.93 -11.53 6.07
C GLN A 224 13.12 -11.42 5.11
N VAL A 225 14.02 -12.41 5.07
CA VAL A 225 15.11 -12.46 4.07
C VAL A 225 14.53 -12.53 2.65
N TRP A 226 13.58 -13.44 2.40
CA TRP A 226 12.93 -13.52 1.08
C TRP A 226 12.20 -12.24 0.70
N ARG A 227 11.51 -11.59 1.66
CA ARG A 227 10.91 -10.28 1.45
C ARG A 227 11.95 -9.26 0.98
N VAL A 228 13.07 -9.12 1.68
CA VAL A 228 14.12 -8.16 1.30
C VAL A 228 14.73 -8.51 -0.05
N VAL A 229 14.96 -9.79 -0.35
CA VAL A 229 15.44 -10.24 -1.67
C VAL A 229 14.49 -9.81 -2.78
N LEU A 230 13.18 -10.02 -2.61
CA LEU A 230 12.17 -9.62 -3.60
C LEU A 230 12.11 -8.10 -3.78
N LEU A 231 12.15 -7.33 -2.69
CA LEU A 231 12.15 -5.87 -2.74
C LEU A 231 13.42 -5.33 -3.44
N CYS A 232 14.59 -5.87 -3.11
CA CYS A 232 15.87 -5.53 -3.74
C CYS A 232 15.86 -5.87 -5.23
N ALA A 233 15.42 -7.08 -5.59
CA ALA A 233 15.35 -7.51 -6.98
C ALA A 233 14.37 -6.63 -7.79
N GLY A 234 13.21 -6.32 -7.21
CA GLY A 234 12.20 -5.51 -7.86
C GLY A 234 12.63 -4.05 -8.08
N LEU A 235 13.28 -3.43 -7.07
CA LEU A 235 13.90 -2.11 -7.26
C LEU A 235 15.08 -2.18 -8.23
N GLY A 236 15.84 -3.28 -8.25
CA GLY A 236 16.91 -3.51 -9.21
C GLY A 236 16.43 -3.45 -10.67
N CYS A 237 15.26 -4.01 -10.97
CA CYS A 237 14.64 -3.94 -12.30
C CYS A 237 14.40 -2.49 -12.76
N TRP A 238 14.17 -1.56 -11.83
CA TRP A 238 13.97 -0.14 -12.12
C TRP A 238 15.27 0.67 -12.08
N LEU A 239 16.15 0.40 -11.11
CA LEU A 239 17.38 1.15 -10.88
C LEU A 239 18.50 0.83 -11.86
N CYS A 240 18.69 -0.44 -12.23
CA CYS A 240 19.79 -0.82 -13.12
C CYS A 240 19.74 -0.09 -14.48
N PRO A 241 18.58 0.06 -15.14
CA PRO A 241 18.46 0.91 -16.33
C PRO A 241 18.81 2.38 -16.06
N LEU A 242 18.31 2.97 -14.96
CA LEU A 242 18.54 4.37 -14.62
C LEU A 242 20.04 4.68 -14.38
N ILE A 243 20.74 3.80 -13.66
CA ILE A 243 22.19 3.91 -13.41
C ILE A 243 22.97 3.84 -14.73
N ARG A 244 22.53 2.99 -15.67
CA ARG A 244 23.09 2.88 -17.02
C ARG A 244 22.68 4.03 -17.94
N ARG A 245 22.01 5.07 -17.41
CA ARG A 245 21.46 6.22 -18.15
C ARG A 245 20.55 5.79 -19.31
N ARG A 246 19.86 4.66 -19.14
CA ARG A 246 18.86 4.15 -20.07
C ARG A 246 17.48 4.30 -19.47
N GLU A 247 16.49 4.48 -20.33
CA GLU A 247 15.10 4.45 -19.90
C GLU A 247 14.70 3.02 -19.51
N PRO A 248 14.05 2.82 -18.34
CA PRO A 248 13.59 1.51 -17.94
C PRO A 248 12.49 1.02 -18.89
N HIS A 249 12.60 -0.22 -19.36
CA HIS A 249 11.60 -0.83 -20.23
C HIS A 249 10.35 -1.20 -19.44
N VAL A 250 9.16 -1.08 -20.05
CA VAL A 250 7.87 -1.38 -19.40
C VAL A 250 7.86 -2.78 -18.79
N ALA A 251 8.33 -3.79 -19.54
CA ALA A 251 8.38 -5.18 -19.04
C ALA A 251 9.27 -5.32 -17.78
N GLY A 252 10.38 -4.60 -17.70
CA GLY A 252 11.25 -4.59 -16.52
C GLY A 252 10.56 -3.92 -15.32
N LEU A 253 9.84 -2.83 -15.54
CA LEU A 253 9.07 -2.16 -14.49
C LEU A 253 7.91 -3.02 -13.99
N VAL A 254 7.21 -3.71 -14.89
CA VAL A 254 6.14 -4.66 -14.53
C VAL A 254 6.70 -5.82 -13.69
N LEU A 255 7.82 -6.42 -14.12
CA LEU A 255 8.48 -7.46 -13.33
C LEU A 255 8.90 -6.92 -11.96
N GLY A 256 9.49 -5.71 -11.92
CA GLY A 256 9.88 -5.06 -10.68
C GLY A 256 8.71 -4.82 -9.73
N LEU A 257 7.57 -4.37 -10.26
CA LEU A 257 6.33 -4.18 -9.52
C LEU A 257 5.83 -5.52 -8.94
N ILE A 258 5.80 -6.59 -9.73
CA ILE A 258 5.36 -7.91 -9.26
C ILE A 258 6.25 -8.41 -8.12
N LEU A 259 7.57 -8.25 -8.24
CA LEU A 259 8.52 -8.64 -7.19
C LEU A 259 8.31 -7.81 -5.91
N ILE A 260 8.14 -6.49 -6.03
CA ILE A 260 7.88 -5.62 -4.87
C ILE A 260 6.56 -5.99 -4.20
N LEU A 261 5.49 -6.17 -4.98
CA LEU A 261 4.20 -6.60 -4.43
C LEU A 261 4.33 -7.95 -3.73
N GLY A 262 5.05 -8.92 -4.30
CA GLY A 262 5.33 -10.20 -3.65
C GLY A 262 6.04 -10.05 -2.30
N GLY A 263 7.07 -9.19 -2.24
CA GLY A 263 7.76 -8.88 -0.98
C GLY A 263 6.83 -8.22 0.06
N GLU A 264 6.00 -7.27 -0.36
CA GLU A 264 5.05 -6.61 0.54
C GLU A 264 3.94 -7.55 1.01
N MET A 265 3.47 -8.48 0.17
CA MET A 265 2.54 -9.53 0.58
C MET A 265 3.16 -10.40 1.67
N ILE A 266 4.43 -10.83 1.54
CA ILE A 266 5.13 -11.58 2.61
C ILE A 266 5.16 -10.74 3.89
N GLY A 267 5.49 -9.44 3.78
CA GLY A 267 5.49 -8.53 4.92
C GLY A 267 4.14 -8.44 5.63
N ARG A 268 3.04 -8.39 4.88
CA ARG A 268 1.69 -8.36 5.45
C ARG A 268 1.26 -9.70 6.03
N VAL A 269 1.59 -10.82 5.38
CA VAL A 269 1.33 -12.17 5.93
C VAL A 269 2.05 -12.35 7.27
N LEU A 270 3.32 -11.93 7.36
CA LEU A 270 4.07 -11.94 8.62
C LEU A 270 3.42 -11.04 9.68
N PHE A 271 2.98 -9.85 9.29
CA PHE A 271 2.26 -8.94 10.19
C PHE A 271 1.02 -9.58 10.79
N TYR A 272 0.15 -10.21 9.98
CA TYR A 272 -1.04 -10.89 10.50
C TYR A 272 -0.70 -12.15 11.31
N GLY A 273 0.33 -12.90 10.91
CA GLY A 273 0.81 -14.07 11.65
C GLY A 273 1.36 -13.73 13.05
N LEU A 274 1.77 -12.48 13.28
CA LEU A 274 2.19 -11.99 14.60
C LEU A 274 1.02 -11.61 15.51
N HIS A 275 -0.24 -11.86 15.14
CA HIS A 275 -1.38 -11.59 16.00
C HIS A 275 -1.27 -12.37 17.32
N MET A 276 -1.26 -11.64 18.44
CA MET A 276 -1.29 -12.20 19.79
C MET A 276 -2.00 -11.24 20.72
N THR A 277 -2.94 -11.76 21.52
CA THR A 277 -3.65 -10.98 22.53
C THR A 277 -2.99 -11.09 23.89
N VAL A 278 -3.10 -10.05 24.72
CA VAL A 278 -2.80 -10.14 26.16
C VAL A 278 -3.73 -11.14 26.84
N GLY A 279 -3.17 -12.03 27.67
CA GLY A 279 -3.92 -13.04 28.44
C GLY A 279 -3.76 -14.49 27.95
N MET A 280 -4.70 -15.35 28.34
CA MET A 280 -4.67 -16.81 28.11
C MET A 280 -5.26 -17.25 26.78
N ALA A 281 -5.84 -16.33 25.99
CA ALA A 281 -6.47 -16.67 24.72
C ALA A 281 -5.39 -17.03 23.68
N ILE A 282 -5.47 -18.26 23.17
CA ILE A 282 -4.68 -18.71 22.04
C ILE A 282 -5.47 -18.35 20.79
N ALA A 283 -4.93 -17.46 19.93
CA ALA A 283 -5.52 -17.19 18.63
C ALA A 283 -5.54 -18.50 17.82
N GLY A 284 -6.74 -18.99 17.49
CA GLY A 284 -6.98 -20.27 16.82
C GLY A 284 -6.62 -20.24 15.34
#